data_AF-A0A371GX77-F1
#
_entry.id   AF-A0A371GX77-F1
#
_cell.length_a   1.000
_cell.length_b   1.000
_cell.length_c   1.000
_cell.angle_alpha   90.00
_cell.angle_beta   90.00
_cell.angle_gamma   90.00
#
_symmetry.space_group_name_H-M   'P 1'
#
loop_
_entity.id
_entity.type
_entity.pdbx_description
1 polymer ?
#
loop_
_entity_poly.entity_id
_entity_poly.type
_entity_poly.pdbx_seq_one_letter_code
_entity_poly.pdbx_strand_id
1 'polypeptide(L)' 'MCTGSKRACMELGFDKDKSKHIDVKYHWIRDALDVKLLELAKVHTNDNGVDMMTRALLRRKFEACCEIPEVTS' A
#
# COMPACT_ATOMS: atom_id res chain seq x y z
N MET A 1 -16.64 13.60 13.42
CA MET A 1 -16.78 12.18 13.79
C MET A 1 -15.58 11.40 13.25
N CYS A 2 -14.52 11.21 14.03
CA CYS A 2 -13.46 10.21 13.75
C CYS A 2 -12.53 9.99 14.96
N THR A 3 -13.10 9.97 16.17
CA THR A 3 -12.36 9.74 17.42
C THR A 3 -12.14 8.25 17.72
N GLY A 4 -12.82 7.35 16.99
CA GLY A 4 -12.68 5.89 17.14
C GLY A 4 -11.43 5.32 16.46
N SER A 5 -11.13 5.73 15.21
CA SER A 5 -10.02 5.17 14.43
C SER A 5 -8.65 5.45 15.07
N LYS A 6 -8.46 6.65 15.63
CA LYS A 6 -7.19 7.04 16.28
C LYS A 6 -6.91 6.27 17.57
N ARG A 7 -7.97 5.85 18.29
CA ARG A 7 -7.84 5.12 19.56
C ARG A 7 -7.37 3.68 19.32
N ALA A 8 -7.96 3.00 18.33
CA ALA A 8 -7.56 1.66 17.94
C ALA A 8 -6.10 1.58 17.42
N CYS A 9 -5.64 2.58 16.66
CA CYS A 9 -4.25 2.62 16.16
C CYS A 9 -3.20 2.74 17.28
N MET A 10 -3.51 3.45 18.38
CA MET A 10 -2.61 3.54 19.54
C MET A 10 -2.51 2.21 20.30
N GLU A 11 -3.61 1.43 20.35
CA GLU A 11 -3.67 0.12 21.03
C GLU A 11 -2.94 -0.98 20.24
N LEU A 12 -2.83 -0.85 18.91
CA LEU A 12 -2.14 -1.80 18.02
C LEU A 12 -0.67 -1.45 17.74
N GLY A 13 -0.09 -0.48 18.47
CA GLY A 13 1.32 -0.12 18.35
C GLY A 13 1.69 0.60 17.03
N PHE A 14 0.73 1.24 16.36
CA PHE A 14 1.01 1.98 15.14
C PHE A 14 1.62 3.35 15.46
N ASP A 15 2.82 3.62 14.93
CA ASP A 15 3.52 4.89 15.12
C ASP A 15 2.63 6.08 14.71
N LYS A 16 2.62 7.15 15.51
CA LYS A 16 1.76 8.32 15.30
C LYS A 16 2.03 9.01 13.96
N ASP A 17 3.27 9.07 13.51
CA ASP A 17 3.61 9.62 12.20
C ASP A 17 3.22 8.66 11.08
N LYS A 18 3.18 7.36 11.38
CA LYS A 18 2.61 6.38 10.45
C LYS A 18 1.09 6.48 10.30
N SER A 19 0.37 6.76 11.39
CA SER A 19 -1.08 6.97 11.32
C SER A 19 -1.43 8.22 10.50
N LYS A 20 -0.67 9.31 10.64
CA LYS A 20 -0.94 10.56 9.89
C LYS A 20 -0.89 10.37 8.38
N HIS A 21 0.11 9.64 7.86
CA HIS A 21 0.19 9.44 6.40
C HIS A 21 -0.95 8.56 5.88
N ILE A 22 -1.46 7.63 6.70
CA ILE A 22 -2.62 6.82 6.34
C ILE A 22 -3.87 7.70 6.30
N ASP A 23 -4.10 8.53 7.31
CA ASP A 23 -5.25 9.44 7.39
C ASP A 23 -5.32 10.37 6.17
N VAL A 24 -4.17 10.98 5.79
CA VAL A 24 -4.09 11.88 4.63
C VAL A 24 -4.41 11.15 3.32
N LYS A 25 -3.81 9.97 3.10
CA LYS A 25 -4.08 9.15 1.89
C LYS A 25 -5.54 8.71 1.83
N TYR A 26 -6.11 8.29 2.95
CA TYR A 26 -7.49 7.85 3.02
C TYR A 26 -8.47 8.99 2.69
N HIS A 27 -8.22 10.20 3.19
CA HIS A 27 -9.07 11.35 2.89
C HIS A 27 -9.07 11.65 1.39
N TRP A 28 -7.89 11.70 0.77
CA TRP A 28 -7.78 11.94 -0.67
C TRP A 28 -8.48 10.85 -1.52
N ILE A 29 -8.29 9.57 -1.19
CA ILE A 29 -8.94 8.47 -1.91
C ILE A 29 -10.47 8.60 -1.83
N ARG A 30 -11.01 8.94 -0.66
CA ARG A 30 -12.46 9.13 -0.49
C ARG A 30 -13.00 10.27 -1.33
N ASP A 31 -12.31 11.40 -1.34
CA ASP A 31 -12.74 12.56 -2.11
C ASP A 31 -12.70 12.23 -3.62
N ALA A 32 -11.65 11.54 -4.08
CA ALA A 32 -11.54 11.08 -5.47
C ALA A 32 -12.63 10.08 -5.87
N LEU A 33 -13.05 9.18 -4.97
CA LEU A 33 -14.18 8.28 -5.19
C LEU A 33 -15.52 9.05 -5.25
N ASP A 34 -15.71 10.06 -4.39
CA ASP A 34 -16.95 10.85 -4.31
C ASP A 34 -17.19 11.66 -5.60
N VAL A 35 -16.14 12.26 -6.14
CA VAL A 35 -16.19 12.94 -7.44
C VAL A 35 -16.08 11.98 -8.64
N LYS A 36 -16.14 10.66 -8.39
CA LYS A 36 -16.07 9.59 -9.40
C LYS A 36 -14.83 9.67 -10.31
N LEU A 37 -13.73 10.18 -9.80
CA LEU A 37 -12.45 10.21 -10.50
C LEU A 37 -11.75 8.84 -10.51
N LEU A 38 -12.12 7.94 -9.59
CA LEU A 38 -11.59 6.60 -9.48
C LEU A 38 -12.72 5.62 -9.13
N GLU A 39 -12.51 4.34 -9.46
CA GLU A 39 -13.30 3.23 -8.96
C GLU A 39 -12.39 2.26 -8.20
N LEU A 40 -12.88 1.71 -7.08
CA LEU A 40 -12.12 0.77 -6.27
C LEU A 40 -12.53 -0.67 -6.61
N ALA A 41 -11.63 -1.42 -7.24
CA ALA A 41 -11.81 -2.84 -7.52
C ALA A 41 -11.00 -3.70 -6.54
N LYS A 42 -11.65 -4.71 -5.96
CA LYS A 42 -10.96 -5.72 -5.13
C LYS A 42 -10.46 -6.85 -6.04
N VAL A 43 -9.15 -6.92 -6.25
CA VAL A 43 -8.49 -8.01 -6.98
C VAL A 43 -8.15 -9.13 -6.00
N HIS A 44 -8.35 -10.39 -6.40
CA HIS A 44 -7.95 -11.55 -5.60
C HIS A 44 -6.42 -11.64 -5.51
N THR A 45 -5.87 -12.06 -4.36
CA THR A 45 -4.41 -12.04 -4.13
C THR A 45 -3.61 -12.80 -5.17
N ASN A 46 -4.12 -13.94 -5.64
CA ASN A 46 -3.45 -14.73 -6.69
C ASN A 46 -3.44 -14.04 -8.06
N ASP A 47 -4.37 -13.12 -8.30
CA ASP A 47 -4.51 -12.37 -9.55
C ASP A 47 -3.85 -10.98 -9.45
N ASN A 48 -3.38 -10.58 -8.25
CA ASN A 48 -2.73 -9.31 -8.03
C ASN A 48 -1.22 -9.42 -8.31
N GLY A 49 -0.81 -9.17 -9.55
CA GLY A 49 0.61 -9.17 -9.94
C GLY A 49 1.47 -8.17 -9.15
N VAL A 50 0.86 -7.14 -8.56
CA VAL A 50 1.55 -6.14 -7.71
C VAL A 50 1.88 -6.69 -6.32
N ASP A 51 1.18 -7.74 -5.85
CA ASP A 51 1.45 -8.38 -4.55
C ASP A 51 2.91 -8.81 -4.47
N MET A 52 3.43 -9.48 -5.51
CA MET A 52 4.82 -9.90 -5.59
C MET A 52 5.81 -8.73 -5.46
N MET A 53 5.46 -7.54 -5.98
CA MET A 53 6.30 -6.35 -5.92
C MET A 53 6.22 -5.64 -4.56
N THR A 54 5.08 -5.72 -3.87
CA THR A 54 4.91 -5.12 -2.54
C THR A 54 5.45 -5.99 -1.41
N ARG A 55 5.60 -7.29 -1.65
CA ARG A 55 6.26 -8.20 -0.71
C ARG A 55 7.76 -7.96 -0.73
N ALA A 56 8.35 -7.91 0.46
CA ALA A 56 9.80 -7.81 0.60
C ALA A 56 10.46 -8.98 -0.16
N LEU A 57 11.30 -8.65 -1.14
CA LEU A 57 12.07 -9.64 -1.86
C LEU A 57 13.02 -10.32 -0.87
N LEU A 58 12.98 -11.65 -0.83
CA LEU A 58 14.01 -12.41 -0.12
C LEU A 58 15.36 -12.04 -0.72
N ARG A 59 16.37 -11.78 0.12
CA ARG A 59 17.70 -11.33 -0.31
C ARG A 59 18.26 -12.12 -1.50
N ARG A 60 18.15 -13.45 -1.46
CA ARG A 60 18.60 -14.35 -2.56
C ARG A 60 17.87 -14.09 -3.90
N LYS A 61 16.58 -13.78 -3.86
CA LYS A 61 15.80 -13.44 -5.06
C LYS A 61 16.12 -12.03 -5.55
N PHE A 62 16.37 -11.10 -4.62
CA PHE A 62 16.83 -9.75 -4.96
C PHE A 62 18.19 -9.79 -5.67
N GLU A 63 19.15 -10.54 -5.14
CA GLU A 63 20.47 -10.75 -5.76
C GLU A 63 20.34 -11.33 -7.18
N ALA A 64 19.52 -12.35 -7.38
CA ALA A 64 19.26 -12.92 -8.71
C ALA A 64 18.61 -11.94 -9.69
N CYS A 65 17.74 -11.03 -9.24
CA CYS A 65 17.17 -9.98 -10.08
C CYS A 65 18.20 -8.91 -10.46
N CYS A 66 19.15 -8.59 -9.57
CA CYS A 66 20.24 -7.65 -9.85
C CYS A 66 21.31 -8.21 -10.81
N GLU A 67 21.38 -9.54 -10.95
CA GLU A 67 22.27 -10.22 -11.89
C GLU A 67 21.72 -10.29 -13.32
N ILE A 68 20.48 -9.86 -13.56
CA ILE A 68 19.91 -9.78 -14.92
C ILE A 68 20.50 -8.53 -15.60
N PRO A 69 21.33 -8.67 -16.66
CA PRO A 69 21.81 -7.51 -17.40
C PRO A 69 20.64 -6.86 -18.15
N GLU A 70 20.66 -5.53 -18.21
CA GLU A 70 19.71 -4.67 -18.93
C GLU A 70 19.22 -5.32 -20.24
N VAL A 71 17.94 -5.68 -20.30
CA VAL A 71 17.28 -5.82 -21.59
C VAL A 71 17.06 -4.40 -22.10
N THR A 72 17.98 -3.99 -22.95
CA THR A 72 17.98 -2.74 -23.72
C THR A 72 16.70 -2.64 -24.56
N SER A 73 16.11 -1.44 -24.62
CA SER A 73 14.98 -1.09 -25.50
C SER A 73 15.21 -1.42 -26.97
#